data_AF-A0A7C0U5D7-F1
#
_entry.id   AF-A0A7C0U5D7-F1
#
_cell.length_a   1.000
_cell.length_b   1.000
_cell.length_c   1.000
_cell.angle_alpha   90.00
_cell.angle_beta   90.00
_cell.angle_gamma   90.00
#
_symmetry.space_group_name_H-M   'P 1'
#
loop_
_entity.id
_entity.type
_entity.pdbx_description
1 polymer ?
#
loop_
_entity_poly.entity_id
_entity_poly.type
_entity_poly.pdbx_seq_one_letter_code
_entity_poly.pdbx_strand_id
1 'polypeptide(L)'
;MSSVGGRCFKDVTFRLAPLTFEEAAEMIREIKSYPILMGARGGEKVDVDALEEALVRFSLLAWEQGLAEGEANPLRVTPQGVVALDARFVLGGYIKPVGTLPVWSEEHGLVDQDALFFSQALGLGDPMELMAPYVGTRDRLSLFFKGEEDVPGKALDAFRKIPRGKDLVIIGGGIHL
;
A
#
# COMPACT_ATOMS: atom_id res chain seq x y z
N MET A 1 21.65 19.07 -4.68
CA MET A 1 21.19 20.21 -3.84
C MET A 1 19.94 19.74 -3.11
N SER A 2 20.14 18.88 -2.11
CA SER A 2 19.99 19.19 -0.67
C SER A 2 18.53 19.42 -0.26
N SER A 3 17.90 18.30 0.10
CA SER A 3 16.75 18.15 0.97
C SER A 3 16.85 19.03 2.22
N VAL A 4 16.24 20.21 2.21
CA VAL A 4 15.99 21.00 3.42
C VAL A 4 14.63 21.67 3.26
N GLY A 5 13.63 21.12 3.93
CA GLY A 5 12.29 21.72 4.03
C GLY A 5 11.35 20.99 4.99
N GLY A 6 11.44 19.66 5.08
CA GLY A 6 10.50 18.83 5.85
C GLY A 6 10.62 18.87 7.39
N ARG A 7 11.47 19.73 7.96
CA ARG A 7 11.68 19.80 9.42
C ARG A 7 11.58 21.23 9.90
N CYS A 8 10.38 21.78 10.02
CA CYS A 8 10.19 22.91 10.93
C CYS A 8 8.77 23.16 11.45
N PHE A 9 7.74 22.50 10.96
CA PHE A 9 6.41 22.62 11.57
C PHE A 9 5.77 21.23 11.72
N LYS A 10 5.46 20.84 12.96
CA LYS A 10 4.51 19.75 13.25
C LYS A 10 3.10 20.26 12.92
N ASP A 11 2.85 20.52 11.65
CA ASP A 11 1.58 21.00 11.14
C ASP A 11 1.03 19.95 10.18
N VAL A 12 0.54 18.87 10.77
CA VAL A 12 0.08 17.67 10.07
C VAL A 12 -1.17 17.15 10.76
N THR A 13 -2.03 16.51 10.00
CA THR A 13 -3.20 15.77 10.47
C THR A 13 -3.25 14.42 9.78
N PHE A 14 -3.96 13.46 10.39
CA PHE A 14 -4.04 12.08 9.92
C PHE A 14 -5.50 11.64 9.87
N ARG A 15 -5.81 10.83 8.87
CA ARG A 15 -7.08 10.12 8.68
C ARG A 15 -6.78 8.77 8.03
N LEU A 16 -7.70 7.82 8.15
CA LEU A 16 -7.60 6.53 7.48
C LEU A 16 -8.12 6.67 6.05
N ALA A 17 -7.47 6.01 5.09
CA ALA A 17 -8.00 5.89 3.73
C ALA A 17 -9.08 4.80 3.67
N PRO A 18 -10.03 4.89 2.71
CA PRO A 18 -10.26 6.03 1.81
C PRO A 18 -10.97 7.20 2.52
N LEU A 19 -10.62 8.44 2.14
CA LEU A 19 -11.19 9.66 2.73
C LEU A 19 -12.54 10.03 2.10
N THR A 20 -13.43 10.59 2.91
CA THR A 20 -14.58 11.36 2.41
C THR A 20 -14.20 12.82 2.12
N PHE A 21 -15.03 13.54 1.37
CA PHE A 21 -14.85 14.98 1.15
C PHE A 21 -14.95 15.76 2.46
N GLU A 22 -15.85 15.36 3.37
CA GLU A 22 -15.99 15.96 4.70
C GLU A 22 -14.69 15.79 5.52
N GLU A 23 -14.11 14.59 5.53
CA GLU A 23 -12.84 14.32 6.22
C GLU A 23 -11.69 15.14 5.61
N ALA A 24 -11.60 15.24 4.29
CA ALA A 24 -10.59 16.06 3.62
C ALA A 24 -10.73 17.55 3.97
N ALA A 25 -11.96 18.06 3.98
CA ALA A 25 -12.25 19.45 4.35
C ALA A 25 -11.91 19.74 5.82
N GLU A 26 -12.18 18.80 6.73
CA GLU A 26 -11.77 18.88 8.13
C GLU A 26 -10.24 18.87 8.27
N MET A 27 -9.56 17.95 7.59
CA MET A 27 -8.09 17.86 7.61
C MET A 27 -7.43 19.18 7.22
N ILE A 28 -7.91 19.82 6.14
CA ILE A 28 -7.36 21.09 5.68
C ILE A 28 -7.63 22.24 6.68
N ARG A 29 -8.76 22.22 7.40
CA ARG A 29 -9.06 23.24 8.41
C ARG A 29 -8.29 23.04 9.72
N GLU A 30 -7.88 21.82 10.03
CA GLU A 30 -7.15 21.47 11.25
C GLU A 30 -5.70 21.96 11.26
N ILE A 31 -5.07 22.13 10.09
CA ILE A 31 -3.69 22.60 10.02
C ILE A 31 -3.60 24.09 10.37
N LYS A 32 -2.57 24.45 11.13
CA LYS A 32 -2.25 25.83 11.54
C LYS A 32 -1.96 26.74 10.34
N SER A 33 -1.55 26.15 9.22
CA SER A 33 -1.30 26.86 7.97
C SER A 33 -2.57 27.16 7.16
N TYR A 34 -3.76 26.69 7.58
CA TYR A 34 -5.02 26.96 6.89
C TYR A 34 -5.26 28.44 6.57
N PRO A 35 -4.99 29.42 7.46
CA PRO A 35 -5.16 30.84 7.13
C PRO A 35 -4.31 31.29 5.94
N ILE A 36 -3.16 30.67 5.69
CA ILE A 36 -2.30 30.97 4.54
C ILE A 36 -3.00 30.55 3.24
N LEU A 37 -3.65 29.38 3.23
CA LEU A 37 -4.47 28.93 2.10
C LEU A 37 -5.64 29.89 1.82
N MET A 38 -6.12 30.57 2.86
CA MET A 38 -7.19 31.57 2.78
C MET A 38 -6.70 32.98 2.42
N GLY A 39 -5.42 33.16 2.06
CA GLY A 39 -4.87 34.46 1.64
C GLY A 39 -4.32 35.33 2.77
N ALA A 40 -4.05 34.76 3.95
CA ALA A 40 -3.38 35.52 5.02
C ALA A 40 -2.00 36.03 4.55
N ARG A 41 -1.54 37.12 5.17
CA ARG A 41 -0.25 37.79 4.87
C ARG A 41 -0.16 38.37 3.45
N GLY A 42 -1.29 38.78 2.88
CA GLY A 42 -1.35 39.44 1.57
C GLY A 42 -1.26 38.47 0.38
N GLY A 43 -1.43 37.17 0.62
CA GLY A 43 -1.55 36.17 -0.42
C GLY A 43 -2.96 36.11 -1.02
N GLU A 44 -3.10 35.44 -2.16
CA GLU A 44 -4.41 35.13 -2.72
C GLU A 44 -4.98 33.86 -2.07
N LYS A 45 -6.30 33.80 -1.92
CA LYS A 45 -6.99 32.57 -1.52
C LYS A 45 -6.76 31.51 -2.60
N VAL A 46 -6.27 30.34 -2.19
CA VAL A 46 -6.08 29.20 -3.10
C VAL A 46 -7.38 28.44 -3.35
N ASP A 47 -7.37 27.58 -4.36
CA ASP A 47 -8.47 26.66 -4.64
C ASP A 47 -8.47 25.52 -3.61
N VAL A 48 -9.18 25.73 -2.51
CA VAL A 48 -9.31 24.76 -1.41
C VAL A 48 -10.15 23.55 -1.83
N ASP A 49 -11.17 23.76 -2.66
CA ASP A 49 -12.05 22.68 -3.12
C ASP A 49 -11.26 21.69 -4.00
N ALA A 50 -10.38 22.19 -4.88
CA ALA A 50 -9.46 21.35 -5.65
C ALA A 50 -8.43 20.60 -4.76
N LEU A 51 -8.05 21.18 -3.62
CA LEU A 51 -7.17 20.51 -2.66
C LEU A 51 -7.91 19.38 -1.92
N GLU A 52 -9.16 19.61 -1.51
CA GLU A 52 -10.04 18.59 -0.93
C GLU A 52 -10.21 17.40 -1.90
N GLU A 53 -10.53 17.69 -3.16
CA GLU A 53 -10.67 16.67 -4.21
C GLU A 53 -9.36 15.90 -4.44
N ALA A 54 -8.22 16.59 -4.45
CA ALA A 54 -6.91 15.94 -4.60
C ALA A 54 -6.62 14.96 -3.46
N LEU A 55 -6.93 15.32 -2.20
CA LEU A 55 -6.75 14.45 -1.04
C LEU A 55 -7.63 13.19 -1.13
N VAL A 56 -8.92 13.36 -1.47
CA VAL A 56 -9.85 12.23 -1.63
C VAL A 56 -9.34 11.28 -2.71
N ARG A 57 -9.01 11.79 -3.90
CA ARG A 57 -8.49 10.98 -5.02
C ARG A 57 -7.17 10.28 -4.69
N PHE A 58 -6.27 10.97 -3.98
CA PHE A 58 -4.99 10.38 -3.56
C PHE A 58 -5.22 9.23 -2.56
N SER A 59 -6.15 9.39 -1.62
CA SER A 59 -6.49 8.32 -0.67
C SER A 59 -7.13 7.10 -1.34
N LEU A 60 -8.00 7.33 -2.34
CA LEU A 60 -8.61 6.27 -3.14
C LEU A 60 -7.56 5.53 -3.97
N LEU A 61 -6.64 6.26 -4.61
CA LEU A 61 -5.53 5.66 -5.34
C LEU A 61 -4.68 4.76 -4.42
N ALA A 62 -4.33 5.25 -3.22
CA ALA A 62 -3.56 4.48 -2.25
C ALA A 62 -4.28 3.19 -1.83
N TRP A 63 -5.58 3.28 -1.60
CA TRP A 63 -6.42 2.15 -1.21
C TRP A 63 -6.60 1.12 -2.33
N GLU A 64 -7.04 1.57 -3.52
CA GLU A 64 -7.36 0.68 -4.64
C GLU A 64 -6.12 0.00 -5.23
N GLN A 65 -4.96 0.66 -5.19
CA GLN A 65 -3.72 0.10 -5.71
C GLN A 65 -2.91 -0.67 -4.65
N GLY A 66 -3.38 -0.74 -3.40
CA GLY A 66 -2.65 -1.41 -2.32
C GLY A 66 -1.24 -0.82 -2.11
N LEU A 67 -1.13 0.50 -2.15
CA LEU A 67 0.17 1.18 -2.04
C LEU A 67 0.72 0.99 -0.63
N ALA A 68 1.98 0.54 -0.53
CA ALA A 68 2.69 0.47 0.75
C ALA A 68 3.07 1.87 1.25
N GLU A 69 3.38 2.78 0.33
CA GLU A 69 3.64 4.20 0.61
C GLU A 69 3.23 5.05 -0.60
N GLY A 70 2.73 6.26 -0.35
CA GLY A 70 2.50 7.28 -1.36
C GLY A 70 2.83 8.66 -0.81
N GLU A 71 3.61 9.45 -1.55
CA GLU A 71 3.99 10.81 -1.20
C GLU A 71 3.82 11.71 -2.43
N ALA A 72 3.08 12.82 -2.29
CA ALA A 72 3.02 13.90 -3.27
C ALA A 72 3.67 15.16 -2.66
N ASN A 73 4.94 15.40 -2.98
CA ASN A 73 5.73 16.45 -2.33
C ASN A 73 6.85 16.95 -3.26
N PRO A 74 6.84 18.23 -3.69
CA PRO A 74 5.92 19.28 -3.25
C PRO A 74 4.58 19.27 -3.99
N LEU A 75 3.51 19.58 -3.26
CA LEU A 75 2.20 19.87 -3.80
C LEU A 75 2.05 21.40 -3.93
N ARG A 76 1.80 21.90 -5.15
CA ARG A 76 1.56 23.31 -5.41
C ARG A 76 0.07 23.57 -5.51
N VAL A 77 -0.42 24.47 -4.66
CA VAL A 77 -1.83 24.88 -4.58
C VAL A 77 -1.92 26.36 -4.95
N THR A 78 -2.81 26.70 -5.86
CA THR A 78 -2.99 28.06 -6.41
C THR A 78 -4.48 28.39 -6.53
N PRO A 79 -4.88 29.64 -6.79
CA PRO A 79 -6.28 29.96 -7.09
C PRO A 79 -6.83 29.25 -8.34
N GLN A 80 -5.97 28.66 -9.18
CA GLN A 80 -6.36 27.93 -10.40
C GLN A 80 -6.42 26.41 -10.20
N GLY A 81 -6.17 25.91 -8.98
CA GLY A 81 -6.18 24.48 -8.67
C GLY A 81 -4.87 23.97 -8.07
N VAL A 82 -4.73 22.64 -8.13
CA VAL A 82 -3.68 21.88 -7.43
C VAL A 82 -2.87 21.03 -8.41
N VAL A 83 -1.55 21.00 -8.22
CA VAL A 83 -0.64 20.17 -9.00
C VAL A 83 0.46 19.57 -8.11
N ALA A 84 0.65 18.26 -8.19
CA ALA A 84 1.83 17.61 -7.62
C ALA A 84 3.02 17.86 -8.53
N LEU A 85 4.06 18.52 -8.03
CA LEU A 85 5.28 18.78 -8.78
C LEU A 85 6.22 17.57 -8.79
N ASP A 86 6.08 16.71 -7.78
CA ASP A 86 6.74 15.41 -7.68
C ASP A 86 5.82 14.44 -6.91
N ALA A 87 5.91 13.16 -7.23
CA ALA A 87 5.16 12.10 -6.55
C ALA A 87 5.95 10.79 -6.56
N ARG A 88 6.01 10.13 -5.40
CA ARG A 88 6.59 8.81 -5.22
C ARG A 88 5.53 7.85 -4.69
N PHE A 89 5.44 6.68 -5.30
CA PHE A 89 4.63 5.57 -4.82
C PHE A 89 5.53 4.36 -4.59
N VAL A 90 5.20 3.54 -3.61
CA VAL A 90 5.87 2.28 -3.31
C VAL A 90 4.83 1.18 -3.35
N LEU A 91 5.00 0.25 -4.28
CA LEU A 91 4.21 -0.98 -4.38
C LEU A 91 4.93 -2.11 -3.66
N GLY A 92 4.27 -2.65 -2.64
CA GLY A 92 4.76 -3.78 -1.86
C GLY A 92 4.27 -5.11 -2.40
N GLY A 93 5.02 -6.18 -2.14
CA GLY A 93 4.62 -7.55 -2.41
C GLY A 93 5.12 -8.50 -1.36
N TYR A 94 4.49 -9.66 -1.27
CA TYR A 94 4.92 -10.74 -0.41
C TYR A 94 4.80 -12.08 -1.13
N ILE A 95 5.77 -12.95 -0.91
CA ILE A 95 5.71 -14.34 -1.35
C ILE A 95 6.28 -15.26 -0.26
N LYS A 96 5.56 -16.33 0.04
CA LYS A 96 6.01 -17.47 0.83
C LYS A 96 6.00 -18.70 -0.06
N PRO A 97 7.13 -19.06 -0.69
CA PRO A 97 7.20 -20.12 -1.69
C PRO A 97 6.59 -21.46 -1.24
N VAL A 98 6.74 -21.77 0.06
CA VAL A 98 6.16 -22.95 0.70
C VAL A 98 5.47 -22.49 1.98
N GLY A 99 4.14 -22.48 1.95
CA GLY A 99 3.28 -22.30 3.10
C GLY A 99 3.31 -23.52 4.01
N THR A 100 3.47 -23.28 5.30
CA THR A 100 3.65 -24.29 6.36
C THR A 100 2.58 -24.20 7.44
N LEU A 101 1.76 -23.15 7.43
CA LEU A 101 0.71 -22.88 8.41
C LEU A 101 -0.64 -22.80 7.70
N PRO A 102 -1.21 -23.94 7.26
CA PRO A 102 -2.49 -23.95 6.57
C PRO A 102 -3.61 -23.47 7.48
N VAL A 103 -4.40 -22.52 7.00
CA VAL A 103 -5.59 -21.98 7.69
C VAL A 103 -6.74 -21.79 6.71
N TRP A 104 -7.97 -21.92 7.20
CA TRP A 104 -9.17 -21.62 6.42
C TRP A 104 -9.56 -20.15 6.58
N SER A 105 -9.71 -19.45 5.46
CA SER A 105 -10.30 -18.11 5.36
C SER A 105 -11.69 -18.22 4.75
N GLU A 106 -12.68 -17.50 5.29
CA GLU A 106 -14.02 -17.43 4.71
C GLU A 106 -14.01 -16.82 3.30
N GLU A 107 -13.10 -15.87 3.05
CA GLU A 107 -13.00 -15.15 1.79
C GLU A 107 -12.15 -15.89 0.74
N HIS A 108 -11.03 -16.48 1.18
CA HIS A 108 -10.01 -17.02 0.27
C HIS A 108 -9.90 -18.55 0.28
N GLY A 109 -10.68 -19.24 1.12
CA GLY A 109 -10.55 -20.68 1.30
C GLY A 109 -9.26 -21.08 2.03
N LEU A 110 -8.64 -22.18 1.61
CA LEU A 110 -7.41 -22.70 2.21
C LEU A 110 -6.19 -21.87 1.80
N VAL A 111 -5.56 -21.20 2.77
CA VAL A 111 -4.38 -20.34 2.56
C VAL A 111 -3.29 -20.65 3.59
N ASP A 112 -2.12 -20.02 3.45
CA ASP A 112 -1.11 -19.99 4.52
C ASP A 112 -1.35 -18.78 5.44
N GLN A 113 -1.22 -19.00 6.75
CA GLN A 113 -1.49 -17.99 7.78
C GLN A 113 -0.55 -16.77 7.68
N ASP A 114 0.73 -16.97 7.40
CA ASP A 114 1.67 -15.84 7.28
C ASP A 114 1.35 -15.02 6.04
N ALA A 115 1.06 -15.69 4.91
CA ALA A 115 0.67 -15.00 3.68
C ALA A 115 -0.61 -14.18 3.88
N LEU A 116 -1.62 -14.75 4.56
CA LEU A 116 -2.86 -14.05 4.87
C LEU A 116 -2.60 -12.83 5.76
N PHE A 117 -1.76 -13.01 6.80
CA PHE A 117 -1.36 -11.92 7.68
C PHE A 117 -0.67 -10.79 6.92
N PHE A 118 0.32 -11.09 6.09
CA PHE A 118 1.04 -10.06 5.32
C PHE A 118 0.15 -9.39 4.27
N SER A 119 -0.79 -10.12 3.66
CA SER A 119 -1.78 -9.53 2.76
C SER A 119 -2.60 -8.46 3.46
N GLN A 120 -3.13 -8.77 4.64
CA GLN A 120 -3.97 -7.85 5.41
C GLN A 120 -3.15 -6.72 6.04
N ALA A 121 -1.97 -7.03 6.59
CA ALA A 121 -1.13 -6.06 7.30
C ALA A 121 -0.49 -5.03 6.37
N LEU A 122 -0.18 -5.41 5.13
CA LEU A 122 0.45 -4.53 4.13
C LEU A 122 -0.52 -4.07 3.04
N GLY A 123 -1.80 -4.43 3.12
CA GLY A 123 -2.80 -4.08 2.10
C GLY A 123 -2.48 -4.61 0.71
N LEU A 124 -1.88 -5.81 0.61
CA LEU A 124 -1.46 -6.38 -0.68
C LEU A 124 -2.68 -6.91 -1.44
N GLY A 125 -2.75 -6.58 -2.74
CA GLY A 125 -3.82 -7.00 -3.63
C GLY A 125 -3.52 -8.24 -4.47
N ASP A 126 -2.40 -8.94 -4.22
CA ASP A 126 -2.07 -10.15 -4.98
C ASP A 126 -2.97 -11.33 -4.63
N PRO A 127 -3.26 -12.23 -5.59
CA PRO A 127 -3.93 -13.49 -5.29
C PRO A 127 -3.16 -14.33 -4.26
N MET A 128 -3.89 -14.93 -3.33
CA MET A 128 -3.31 -15.78 -2.27
C MET A 128 -2.52 -16.97 -2.84
N GLU A 129 -2.89 -17.49 -4.00
CA GLU A 129 -2.19 -18.57 -4.71
C GLU A 129 -0.86 -18.13 -5.35
N LEU A 130 -0.64 -16.82 -5.50
CA LEU A 130 0.67 -16.29 -5.89
C LEU A 130 1.49 -15.91 -4.67
N MET A 131 0.85 -15.42 -3.61
CA MET A 131 1.52 -15.11 -2.34
C MET A 131 1.99 -16.37 -1.62
N ALA A 132 1.23 -17.46 -1.64
CA ALA A 132 1.59 -18.78 -1.10
C ALA A 132 1.24 -19.89 -2.12
N PRO A 133 2.07 -20.10 -3.15
CA PRO A 133 1.76 -21.01 -4.27
C PRO A 133 1.65 -22.48 -3.89
N TYR A 134 2.15 -22.83 -2.71
CA TYR A 134 1.98 -24.14 -2.15
C TYR A 134 1.64 -24.02 -0.67
N VAL A 135 0.43 -24.45 -0.28
CA VAL A 135 0.00 -24.51 1.12
C VAL A 135 0.15 -25.95 1.59
N GLY A 136 1.13 -26.20 2.46
CA GLY A 136 1.52 -27.51 2.95
C GLY A 136 0.54 -28.12 3.95
N THR A 137 -0.64 -28.56 3.49
CA THR A 137 -1.47 -29.46 4.30
C THR A 137 -0.84 -30.84 4.39
N ARG A 138 -1.29 -31.65 5.35
CA ARG A 138 -0.76 -33.01 5.58
C ARG A 138 -0.80 -33.86 4.31
N ASP A 139 -1.91 -33.84 3.57
CA ASP A 139 -2.07 -34.64 2.36
C ASP A 139 -1.18 -34.15 1.23
N ARG A 140 -1.08 -32.82 1.04
CA ARG A 140 -0.23 -32.23 0.00
C ARG A 140 1.25 -32.47 0.26
N LEU A 141 1.69 -32.34 1.52
CA LEU A 141 3.07 -32.65 1.91
C LEU A 141 3.43 -34.11 1.55
N SER A 142 2.48 -35.05 1.71
CA SER A 142 2.70 -36.43 1.27
C SER A 142 2.92 -36.53 -0.25
N LEU A 143 2.14 -35.82 -1.05
CA LEU A 143 2.29 -35.77 -2.51
C LEU A 143 3.64 -35.14 -2.92
N PHE A 144 4.06 -34.07 -2.24
CA PHE A 144 5.36 -33.45 -2.45
C PHE A 144 6.51 -34.44 -2.19
N PHE A 145 6.51 -35.16 -1.06
CA PHE A 145 7.54 -36.15 -0.74
C PHE A 145 7.55 -37.34 -1.70
N LYS A 146 6.42 -37.65 -2.34
CA LYS A 146 6.32 -38.66 -3.41
C LYS A 146 6.76 -38.15 -4.79
N GLY A 147 7.05 -36.85 -4.92
CA GLY A 147 7.35 -36.23 -6.21
C GLY A 147 6.14 -36.08 -7.13
N GLU A 148 4.92 -36.18 -6.58
CA GLU A 148 3.66 -36.09 -7.32
C GLU A 148 3.15 -34.64 -7.47
N GLU A 149 3.77 -33.68 -6.78
CA GLU A 149 3.51 -32.25 -6.94
C GLU A 149 4.79 -31.47 -7.28
N ASP A 150 4.73 -30.65 -8.33
CA ASP A 150 5.80 -29.71 -8.70
C ASP A 150 5.77 -28.43 -7.85
N VAL A 151 6.23 -28.55 -6.61
CA VAL A 151 6.34 -27.41 -5.70
C VAL A 151 7.40 -26.40 -6.15
N PRO A 152 8.61 -26.80 -6.58
CA PRO A 152 9.62 -25.85 -7.06
C PRO A 152 9.15 -25.04 -8.28
N GLY A 153 8.45 -25.66 -9.25
CA GLY A 153 7.91 -24.97 -10.41
C GLY A 153 6.84 -23.96 -10.04
N LYS A 154 5.87 -24.34 -9.18
CA LYS A 154 4.84 -23.42 -8.65
C LYS A 154 5.46 -22.22 -7.93
N ALA A 155 6.46 -22.47 -7.08
CA ALA A 155 7.20 -21.44 -6.37
C ALA A 155 7.92 -20.48 -7.33
N LEU A 156 8.62 -21.02 -8.33
CA LEU A 156 9.35 -20.22 -9.31
C LEU A 156 8.41 -19.38 -10.19
N ASP A 157 7.25 -19.92 -10.56
CA ASP A 157 6.25 -19.20 -11.34
C ASP A 157 5.65 -18.03 -10.57
N ALA A 158 5.33 -18.22 -9.28
CA ALA A 158 4.89 -17.14 -8.41
C ALA A 158 5.99 -16.08 -8.23
N PHE A 159 7.24 -16.51 -8.01
CA PHE A 159 8.39 -15.62 -7.89
C PHE A 159 8.63 -14.75 -9.13
N ARG A 160 8.25 -15.22 -10.32
CA ARG A 160 8.34 -14.44 -11.58
C ARG A 160 7.16 -13.49 -11.80
N LYS A 161 6.05 -13.69 -11.10
CA LYS A 161 4.81 -12.93 -11.26
C LYS A 161 4.69 -11.83 -10.20
N ILE A 162 4.89 -12.17 -8.92
CA ILE A 162 4.72 -11.25 -7.79
C ILE A 162 5.56 -9.97 -7.95
N PRO A 163 6.86 -9.99 -8.32
CA PRO A 163 7.65 -8.76 -8.40
C PRO A 163 7.29 -7.82 -9.56
N ARG A 164 6.43 -8.24 -10.50
CA ARG A 164 6.13 -7.40 -11.67
C ARG A 164 5.37 -6.16 -11.24
N GLY A 165 5.96 -4.99 -11.47
CA GLY A 165 5.37 -3.71 -11.11
C GLY A 165 5.49 -3.38 -9.62
N LYS A 166 6.32 -4.09 -8.85
CA LYS A 166 6.55 -3.81 -7.43
C LYS A 166 7.94 -3.28 -7.20
N ASP A 167 8.05 -2.35 -6.25
CA ASP A 167 9.32 -1.76 -5.84
C ASP A 167 10.03 -2.62 -4.79
N LEU A 168 9.26 -3.30 -3.95
CA LEU A 168 9.77 -4.18 -2.90
C LEU A 168 8.93 -5.45 -2.79
N VAL A 169 9.61 -6.59 -2.66
CA VAL A 169 8.97 -7.86 -2.36
C VAL A 169 9.63 -8.50 -1.14
N ILE A 170 8.82 -8.85 -0.14
CA ILE A 170 9.23 -9.64 1.00
C ILE A 170 9.10 -11.12 0.63
N ILE A 171 10.19 -11.87 0.78
CA ILE A 171 10.18 -13.32 0.61
C ILE A 171 10.15 -13.93 2.00
N GLY A 172 8.98 -14.44 2.40
CA GLY A 172 8.78 -15.19 3.62
C GLY A 172 9.14 -16.66 3.46
N GLY A 173 9.35 -17.33 4.59
CA GLY A 173 9.71 -18.74 4.64
C GLY A 173 11.09 -18.94 5.26
N GLY A 174 11.10 -19.55 6.43
CA GLY A 174 12.28 -20.15 7.03
C GLY A 174 12.06 -21.65 7.04
N ILE A 175 12.96 -22.38 6.42
CA ILE A 175 13.02 -23.82 6.58
C ILE A 175 13.65 -24.07 7.96
N HIS A 176 12.83 -24.25 9.00
CA HIS A 176 13.25 -25.05 10.14
C HIS A 176 13.02 -26.51 9.76
N LEU A 177 13.90 -27.06 8.92
CA LEU A 177 14.09 -28.50 8.78
C LEU A 177 15.00 -28.98 9.90
#